data_AF-A0A562QRY1-F1
#
_entry.id   AF-A0A562QRY1-F1
#
_cell.length_a   1.000
_cell.length_b   1.000
_cell.length_c   1.000
_cell.angle_alpha   90.00
_cell.angle_beta   90.00
_cell.angle_gamma   90.00
#
_symmetry.space_group_name_H-M   'P 1'
#
loop_
_entity.id
_entity.type
_entity.pdbx_description
1 polymer ?
#
loop_
_entity_poly.entity_id
_entity_poly.type
_entity_poly.pdbx_seq_one_letter_code
_entity_poly.pdbx_strand_id
1 'polypeptide(L)' 'MYCDRIELKRKQMLDFAEKYGFTAEITVKCSQELDKLLNCFQMNSEE' A
#
# COMPACT_ATOMS: atom_id res chain seq x y z
N MET A 1 -11.17 4.15 11.55
CA MET A 1 -11.49 3.51 10.27
C MET A 1 -10.18 3.20 9.58
N TYR A 2 -9.80 1.93 9.46
CA TYR A 2 -8.47 1.54 8.95
C TYR A 2 -8.36 1.71 7.42
N CYS A 3 -9.49 1.78 6.72
CA CYS A 3 -9.57 2.10 5.29
C CYS A 3 -8.81 3.38 4.93
N ASP A 4 -8.98 4.48 5.68
CA ASP A 4 -8.35 5.76 5.35
C ASP A 4 -6.82 5.68 5.26
N ARG A 5 -6.18 4.90 6.14
CA ARG A 5 -4.73 4.71 6.12
C ARG A 5 -4.28 3.88 4.92
N ILE A 6 -5.06 2.86 4.55
CA ILE A 6 -4.77 2.01 3.39
C ILE A 6 -4.95 2.81 2.10
N GLU A 7 -6.02 3.59 1.99
CA GLU A 7 -6.27 4.44 0.82
C GLU A 7 -5.21 5.53 0.67
N LEU A 8 -4.81 6.17 1.76
CA LEU A 8 -3.73 7.16 1.75
C LEU A 8 -2.42 6.53 1.27
N LYS A 9 -2.05 5.38 1.83
CA LYS A 9 -0.82 4.66 1.47
C LYS A 9 -0.86 4.15 0.03
N ARG A 10 -2.03 3.73 -0.46
CA ARG A 10 -2.26 3.35 -1.87
C ARG A 10 -2.08 4.52 -2.80
N LYS A 11 -2.60 5.69 -2.44
CA LYS A 11 -2.43 6.93 -3.21
C LYS A 11 -0.95 7.33 -3.27
N GLN A 12 -0.21 7.21 -2.16
CA GLN A 12 1.23 7.45 -2.14
C GLN A 12 2.01 6.47 -3.01
N MET A 13 1.66 5.18 -3.00
CA MET A 13 2.28 4.18 -3.88
C MET A 13 2.06 4.52 -5.35
N LEU A 14 0.85 4.96 -5.72
CA LEU A 14 0.53 5.39 -7.09
C LEU A 14 1.30 6.66 -7.48
N ASP A 15 1.43 7.64 -6.59
CA ASP A 15 2.23 8.84 -6.81
C ASP A 15 3.71 8.48 -7.06
N PHE A 16 4.27 7.55 -6.28
CA PHE A 16 5.62 7.06 -6.50
C PHE A 16 5.75 6.23 -7.79
N ALA A 17 4.73 5.45 -8.15
CA ALA A 17 4.71 4.71 -9.40
C ALA A 17 4.67 5.65 -10.62
N GLU A 18 3.92 6.75 -10.54
CA GLU A 18 3.84 7.76 -11.60
C GLU A 18 5.15 8.55 -11.70
N LYS A 19 5.77 8.87 -10.55
CA LYS A 19 6.96 9.73 -10.49
C LYS A 19 8.28 8.99 -10.71
N TYR A 20 8.38 7.74 -10.27
CA TYR A 20 9.61 6.95 -10.31
C TYR A 20 9.45 5.63 -11.08
N GLY A 21 8.24 5.19 -11.37
CA GLY A 21 7.93 3.90 -12.00
C GLY A 21 7.55 2.82 -10.99
N PHE A 22 6.76 1.84 -11.43
CA PHE A 22 6.35 0.68 -10.62
C PHE A 22 7.53 -0.20 -10.19
N THR A 23 8.64 -0.15 -10.92
CA THR A 23 9.86 -0.92 -10.64
C THR A 23 10.87 -0.16 -9.79
N ALA A 24 10.61 1.11 -9.46
CA ALA A 24 11.50 1.86 -8.58
C ALA A 24 11.49 1.24 -7.18
N GLU A 25 12.67 1.12 -6.58
CA GLU A 25 12.84 0.52 -5.25
C GLU A 25 11.90 1.16 -4.21
N ILE A 26 11.69 2.47 -4.30
CA ILE A 26 10.79 3.21 -3.40
C ILE A 26 9.32 2.82 -3.59
N THR A 27 8.88 2.60 -4.83
CA THR A 27 7.52 2.18 -5.18
C THR A 27 7.29 0.73 -4.78
N VAL A 28 8.27 -0.14 -5.02
CA VAL A 28 8.24 -1.55 -4.60
C VAL A 28 8.21 -1.66 -3.08
N LYS A 29 9.03 -0.90 -2.35
CA LYS A 29 8.98 -0.83 -0.88
C LYS A 29 7.63 -0.35 -0.38
N CYS A 30 7.08 0.71 -0.97
CA CYS A 30 5.74 1.20 -0.63
C CYS A 30 4.65 0.16 -0.91
N SER A 31 4.72 -0.54 -2.03
CA SER A 31 3.80 -1.62 -2.39
C SER A 31 3.85 -2.76 -1.38
N GLN A 32 5.04 -3.20 -0.96
CA GLN A 32 5.21 -4.25 0.04
C GLN A 32 4.66 -3.84 1.42
N GLU A 33 4.86 -2.59 1.84
CA GLU A 33 4.28 -2.08 3.09
C GLU A 33 2.75 -2.02 3.03
N LEU A 34 2.20 -1.55 1.90
CA LEU A 34 0.77 -1.49 1.67
C LEU A 34 0.14 -2.89 1.67
N ASP A 35 0.78 -3.85 1.01
CA ASP A 35 0.34 -5.23 0.94
C ASP A 35 0.34 -5.91 2.31
N LYS A 36 1.36 -5.66 3.15
CA LYS A 36 1.38 -6.12 4.56
C LYS A 36 0.23 -5.53 5.38
N LEU A 37 -0.05 -4.24 5.21
CA LEU A 37 -1.17 -3.58 5.88
C LEU A 37 -2.52 -4.16 5.43
N LEU A 38 -2.68 -4.41 4.13
CA LEU A 38 -3.86 -5.06 3.55
C LEU A 38 -4.03 -6.48 4.05
N ASN A 39 -2.97 -7.29 4.04
CA ASN A 39 -3.01 -8.66 4.54
C ASN A 39 -3.38 -8.73 6.03
N CYS A 40 -2.79 -7.86 6.87
CA CYS A 40 -3.22 -7.74 8.26
C CYS A 40 -4.69 -7.38 8.40
N PHE A 41 -5.21 -6.46 7.57
CA PHE A 41 -6.61 -6.06 7.61
C PHE A 41 -7.55 -7.17 7.12
N GLN A 42 -7.19 -7.84 6.03
CA GLN A 42 -7.97 -8.92 5.43
C GLN A 42 -8.04 -10.13 6.37
N MET A 43 -6.94 -10.46 7.07
CA MET A 43 -6.93 -11.49 8.11
C MET A 43 -7.79 -11.13 9.33
N ASN A 44 -8.03 -9.85 9.62
CA ASN A 44 -8.91 -9.42 10.72
C ASN A 44 -10.40 -9.36 10.32
N SER A 45 -10.74 -9.58 9.05
CA SER A 45 -12.13 -9.58 8.57
C SER A 45 -12.73 -10.98 8.42
N GLU A 46 -11.96 -12.03 8.75
CA GLU A 46 -12.38 -13.44 8.67
C GLU A 46 -12.68 -14.08 10.06
N GLU A 47 -12.96 -13.27 11.09
CA GLU A 47 -13.43 -13.76 12.40
C GLU A 47 -14.82 -13.20 12.77
#